data_AF-A0A7J8WCB9-F1
#
_entry.id   AF-A0A7J8WCB9-F1
#
_cell.length_a   1.000
_cell.length_b   1.000
_cell.length_c   1.000
_cell.angle_alpha   90.00
_cell.angle_beta   90.00
_cell.angle_gamma   90.00
#
_symmetry.space_group_name_H-M   'P 1'
#
loop_
_entity.id
_entity.type
_entity.pdbx_description
1 polymer ?
#
loop_
_entity_poly.entity_id
_entity_poly.type
_entity_poly.pdbx_seq_one_letter_code
_entity_poly.pdbx_strand_id
1 'polypeptide(L)'
;KTSISSSTTHPQFLRFKPIDANLTTRSDPSATGDSSCDYSDGSWVYDPNAGFDRYDSSCKEIFKGWNCILNNKSNGRDIIKWRWKPRNCDLPPFDPLQFLHTYRDTNIGFIGDSLNRNMFVSLFCTLKRVSNDVKKWRPAGADRGFTFLHYNLTIAYHRTNLLARYGRWSANGNGGKLEALGYKEGYRIDVDVPESTWEKAPSFHDILIFNTGHWWWAPSKFDPVKSPLLFFEKGLPVIPPITPDLGLDKVLNHVIRFVEKTMRPDAIKLFRTQSPRHFEGGDWDQGGSCQRLQPLLPEQVENFFSLKNNGTNVETRLVNQHIYNALKGSNVHILDITRMSEFRADAHPSTAGGKIHDDCMHWCLPGVTDTWND
;
A
#
# COMPACT_ATOMS: atom_id res chain seq x y z
N LYS A 1 0.64 -51.50 18.59
CA LYS A 1 0.79 -50.33 19.49
C LYS A 1 2.17 -49.76 19.24
N THR A 2 2.27 -48.77 18.36
CA THR A 2 3.54 -48.13 17.99
C THR A 2 3.22 -46.67 17.77
N SER A 3 3.54 -45.85 18.77
CA SER A 3 3.32 -44.42 18.81
C SER A 3 4.35 -43.71 17.94
N ILE A 4 3.89 -43.08 16.86
CA ILE A 4 4.70 -42.15 16.08
C ILE A 4 4.61 -40.80 16.79
N SER A 5 5.72 -40.39 17.37
CA SER A 5 5.93 -39.05 17.92
C SER A 5 5.98 -38.05 16.76
N SER A 6 5.00 -37.15 16.71
CA SER A 6 5.02 -35.99 15.80
C SER A 6 5.84 -34.88 16.43
N SER A 7 7.06 -34.64 15.93
CA SER A 7 7.81 -33.44 16.26
C SER A 7 7.22 -32.25 15.48
N THR A 8 6.45 -31.40 16.16
CA THR A 8 6.05 -30.08 15.66
C THR A 8 7.26 -29.16 15.66
N THR A 9 7.96 -29.07 14.53
CA THR A 9 8.93 -28.00 14.28
C THR A 9 8.17 -26.73 13.93
N HIS A 10 8.02 -25.82 14.89
CA HIS A 10 7.61 -24.45 14.63
C HIS A 10 8.66 -23.75 13.75
N PRO A 11 8.26 -23.02 12.70
CA PRO A 11 9.20 -22.21 11.93
C PRO A 11 9.85 -21.16 12.84
N GLN A 12 11.18 -21.04 12.76
CA GLN A 12 11.91 -19.95 13.39
C GLN A 12 11.48 -18.64 12.72
N PHE A 13 10.59 -17.91 13.39
CA PHE A 13 10.26 -16.54 13.03
C PHE A 13 11.54 -15.70 13.00
N LEU A 14 11.77 -15.01 11.90
CA LEU A 14 12.70 -13.88 11.85
C LEU A 14 12.27 -12.90 12.95
N ARG A 15 13.03 -12.84 14.05
CA ARG A 15 12.88 -11.78 15.04
C ARG A 15 13.33 -10.48 14.38
N PHE A 16 12.39 -9.71 13.88
CA PHE A 16 12.63 -8.30 13.57
C PHE A 16 12.96 -7.58 14.89
N LYS A 17 14.22 -7.15 15.03
CA LYS A 17 14.61 -6.31 16.17
C LYS A 17 13.91 -4.95 16.02
N PRO A 18 13.39 -4.37 17.11
CA PRO A 18 12.93 -2.99 17.09
C PRO A 18 14.11 -2.08 16.70
N ILE A 19 13.84 -1.12 15.81
CA ILE A 19 14.79 -0.04 15.52
C ILE A 19 14.77 0.90 16.73
N ASP A 20 15.87 0.95 17.48
CA ASP A 20 16.04 1.91 18.57
C ASP A 20 16.07 3.33 17.99
N ALA A 21 15.10 4.16 18.39
CA ALA A 21 14.92 5.53 17.92
C ALA A 21 15.94 6.54 18.49
N ASN A 22 17.07 6.08 19.04
CA ASN A 22 18.11 6.93 19.62
C ASN A 22 19.51 6.48 19.17
N LEU A 23 19.92 6.91 17.98
CA LEU A 23 21.34 7.02 17.64
C LEU A 23 21.64 8.41 17.08
N THR A 24 21.77 9.36 18.00
CA THR A 24 22.52 10.59 17.79
C THR A 24 23.99 10.35 18.19
N THR A 25 24.86 10.42 17.17
CA THR A 25 26.30 10.77 17.23
C THR A 25 27.25 9.96 18.13
N ARG A 26 28.03 9.06 17.52
CA ARG A 26 29.49 9.19 17.34
C ARG A 26 30.02 7.97 16.57
N SER A 27 30.65 8.24 15.43
CA SER A 27 31.34 7.27 14.59
C SER A 27 32.58 6.73 15.29
N ASP A 28 32.66 5.41 15.44
CA ASP A 28 33.90 4.69 15.75
C ASP A 28 34.18 3.72 14.57
N PRO A 29 35.32 3.82 13.84
CA PRO A 29 35.48 3.15 12.53
C PRO A 29 35.80 1.66 12.57
N SER A 30 35.65 0.94 13.69
CA SER A 30 36.15 -0.45 13.80
C SER A 30 35.20 -1.50 14.38
N ALA A 31 33.90 -1.21 14.50
CA ALA A 31 32.91 -2.23 14.87
C ALA A 31 32.15 -2.72 13.63
N THR A 32 32.52 -3.88 13.10
CA THR A 32 31.71 -4.70 12.18
C THR A 32 30.51 -5.28 12.95
N GLY A 33 29.56 -4.42 13.31
CA GLY A 33 28.22 -4.82 13.71
C GLY A 33 27.40 -5.08 12.44
N ASP A 34 26.76 -6.24 12.38
CA ASP A 34 25.81 -6.65 11.34
C ASP A 34 24.70 -5.59 11.19
N SER A 35 24.92 -4.62 10.30
CA SER A 35 24.00 -3.52 10.06
C SER A 35 22.84 -4.06 9.24
N SER A 36 21.64 -4.12 9.83
CA SER A 36 20.40 -4.43 9.13
C SER A 36 20.31 -3.59 7.85
N CYS A 37 20.08 -4.22 6.70
CA CYS A 37 20.01 -3.48 5.45
C CYS A 37 18.75 -2.61 5.39
N ASP A 38 18.92 -1.34 5.03
CA ASP A 38 17.82 -0.46 4.65
C ASP A 38 17.44 -0.72 3.18
N TYR A 39 16.36 -1.48 2.98
CA TYR A 39 15.84 -1.79 1.65
C TYR A 39 15.14 -0.60 0.97
N SER A 40 14.87 0.49 1.69
CA SER A 40 14.18 1.68 1.16
C SER A 40 15.12 2.70 0.50
N ASP A 41 16.42 2.64 0.80
CA ASP A 41 17.46 3.51 0.24
C ASP A 41 18.32 2.80 -0.80
N GLY A 42 18.29 3.29 -2.03
CA GLY A 42 18.90 2.61 -3.17
C GLY A 42 18.68 3.33 -4.49
N SER A 43 18.86 2.60 -5.59
CA SER A 43 18.62 3.10 -6.94
C SER A 43 18.09 2.01 -7.86
N TRP A 44 17.40 2.43 -8.91
CA TRP A 44 17.01 1.53 -9.99
C TRP A 44 18.18 1.29 -10.94
N VAL A 45 18.47 0.03 -11.20
CA VAL A 45 19.48 -0.42 -12.15
C VAL A 45 18.76 -1.11 -13.29
N TYR A 46 19.05 -0.69 -14.53
CA TYR A 46 18.58 -1.38 -15.71
C TYR A 46 19.41 -2.65 -15.93
N ASP A 47 18.74 -3.78 -15.99
CA ASP A 47 19.33 -5.08 -16.27
C ASP A 47 18.61 -5.67 -17.50
N PRO A 48 19.25 -5.70 -18.68
CA PRO A 48 18.61 -6.23 -19.90
C PRO A 48 18.29 -7.73 -19.80
N ASN A 49 18.95 -8.44 -18.88
CA ASN A 49 18.73 -9.84 -18.59
C ASN A 49 17.76 -10.05 -17.42
N ALA A 50 17.30 -8.96 -16.76
CA ALA A 50 16.19 -9.01 -15.83
C ALA A 50 14.91 -9.28 -16.62
N GLY A 51 14.66 -10.56 -16.85
CA GLY A 51 13.39 -11.11 -17.27
C GLY A 51 13.02 -12.13 -16.22
N PHE A 52 12.39 -11.69 -15.14
CA PHE A 52 11.84 -12.68 -14.24
C PHE A 52 10.59 -13.25 -14.88
N ASP A 53 10.61 -14.55 -15.14
CA ASP A 53 9.47 -15.37 -15.51
C ASP A 53 8.34 -15.34 -14.46
N ARG A 54 8.31 -14.43 -13.47
CA ARG A 54 7.40 -14.42 -12.29
C ARG A 54 5.95 -14.66 -12.64
N TYR A 55 5.46 -13.95 -13.66
CA TYR A 55 4.19 -14.18 -14.33
C TYR A 55 4.14 -13.32 -15.59
N ASP A 56 3.24 -13.66 -16.51
CA ASP A 56 3.04 -12.95 -17.75
C ASP A 56 1.69 -12.20 -17.77
N SER A 57 1.40 -11.59 -18.92
CA SER A 57 0.14 -10.88 -19.15
C SER A 57 -1.11 -11.78 -19.17
N SER A 58 -0.99 -13.10 -19.03
CA SER A 58 -2.12 -14.04 -19.05
C SER A 58 -2.80 -14.22 -17.69
N CYS A 59 -2.19 -13.75 -16.59
CA CYS A 59 -2.79 -13.87 -15.26
C CYS A 59 -4.13 -13.12 -15.18
N LYS A 60 -5.22 -13.89 -15.01
CA LYS A 60 -6.61 -13.38 -15.09
C LYS A 60 -7.01 -12.38 -13.99
N GLU A 61 -6.23 -12.29 -12.91
CA GLU A 61 -6.50 -11.33 -11.84
C GLU A 61 -5.92 -9.93 -12.12
N ILE A 62 -5.04 -9.80 -13.12
CA ILE A 62 -4.59 -8.50 -13.62
C ILE A 62 -5.80 -7.75 -14.16
N PHE A 63 -6.10 -6.59 -13.57
CA PHE A 63 -7.13 -5.71 -14.11
C PHE A 63 -6.72 -5.25 -15.52
N LYS A 64 -7.68 -5.21 -16.46
CA LYS A 64 -7.40 -4.89 -17.86
C LYS A 64 -6.55 -3.62 -18.02
N GLY A 65 -6.86 -2.56 -17.28
CA GLY A 65 -6.10 -1.31 -17.34
C GLY A 65 -4.69 -1.34 -16.73
N TRP A 66 -4.31 -2.39 -16.00
CA TRP A 66 -2.95 -2.55 -15.45
C TRP A 66 -2.08 -3.44 -16.36
N ASN A 67 -2.67 -4.13 -17.34
CA ASN A 67 -1.95 -5.05 -18.20
C ASN A 67 -1.30 -4.33 -19.39
N CYS A 68 -0.22 -3.60 -19.11
CA CYS A 68 0.44 -2.73 -20.09
C CYS A 68 1.06 -3.50 -21.27
N ILE A 69 1.48 -4.75 -21.04
CA ILE A 69 1.98 -5.62 -22.12
C ILE A 69 0.84 -5.99 -23.07
N LEU A 70 -0.30 -6.45 -22.54
CA LEU A 70 -1.47 -6.81 -23.36
C LEU A 70 -2.09 -5.60 -24.07
N ASN A 71 -2.03 -4.42 -23.44
CA ASN A 71 -2.52 -3.17 -24.00
C ASN A 71 -1.50 -2.47 -24.90
N ASN A 72 -0.40 -3.14 -25.27
CA ASN A 72 0.62 -2.64 -26.20
C ASN A 72 1.25 -1.29 -25.79
N LYS A 73 1.45 -1.04 -24.49
CA LYS A 73 2.25 0.10 -24.04
C LYS A 73 3.67 -0.06 -24.58
N SER A 74 4.21 0.99 -25.20
CA SER A 74 5.49 0.95 -25.93
C SER A 74 6.66 0.41 -25.10
N ASN A 75 6.82 0.86 -23.85
CA ASN A 75 7.86 0.39 -22.92
C ASN A 75 7.37 -0.73 -21.98
N GLY A 76 6.20 -1.34 -22.24
CA GLY A 76 5.56 -2.29 -21.31
C GLY A 76 6.45 -3.48 -20.91
N ARG A 77 7.29 -3.96 -21.83
CA ARG A 77 8.27 -5.03 -21.57
C ARG A 77 9.58 -4.54 -20.94
N ASP A 78 9.88 -3.24 -21.05
CA ASP A 78 11.10 -2.66 -20.48
C ASP A 78 10.92 -2.27 -19.02
N ILE A 79 9.68 -2.05 -18.57
CA ILE A 79 9.34 -1.75 -17.17
C ILE A 79 9.92 -2.79 -16.20
N ILE A 80 9.88 -4.07 -16.58
CA ILE A 80 10.35 -5.20 -15.75
C ILE A 80 11.86 -5.43 -15.80
N LYS A 81 12.58 -4.72 -16.69
CA LYS A 81 14.04 -4.79 -16.78
C LYS A 81 14.75 -3.90 -15.76
N TRP A 82 14.00 -3.07 -15.04
CA TRP A 82 14.53 -2.27 -13.96
C TRP A 82 14.44 -3.05 -12.65
N ARG A 83 15.54 -3.12 -11.91
CA ARG A 83 15.63 -3.74 -10.59
C ARG A 83 16.05 -2.73 -9.54
N TRP A 84 15.42 -2.80 -8.37
CA TRP A 84 15.84 -2.01 -7.22
C TRP A 84 17.09 -2.62 -6.59
N LYS A 85 18.12 -1.79 -6.41
CA LYS A 85 19.35 -2.16 -5.71
C LYS A 85 19.49 -1.28 -4.46
N PRO A 86 19.32 -1.84 -3.25
CA PRO A 86 19.64 -1.14 -2.02
C PRO A 86 21.09 -0.67 -2.01
N ARG A 87 21.38 0.45 -1.34
CA ARG A 87 22.70 1.09 -1.41
C ARG A 87 23.81 0.21 -0.85
N ASN A 88 23.55 -0.46 0.27
CA ASN A 88 24.57 -1.13 1.08
C ASN A 88 24.39 -2.66 1.16
N CYS A 89 23.45 -3.23 0.41
CA CYS A 89 23.22 -4.67 0.37
C CYS A 89 22.54 -5.10 -0.94
N ASP A 90 22.32 -6.41 -1.08
CA ASP A 90 21.53 -6.97 -2.16
C ASP A 90 20.09 -7.25 -1.71
N LEU A 91 19.13 -6.96 -2.59
CA LEU A 91 17.75 -7.43 -2.46
C LEU A 91 17.65 -8.77 -3.21
N PRO A 92 17.51 -9.91 -2.52
CA PRO A 92 17.42 -11.20 -3.16
C PRO A 92 16.17 -11.25 -4.04
N PRO A 93 16.22 -11.90 -5.22
CA PRO A 93 15.02 -12.11 -6.02
C PRO A 93 13.95 -12.88 -5.24
N PHE A 94 12.69 -12.46 -5.35
CA PHE A 94 11.57 -13.21 -4.77
C PHE A 94 11.45 -14.61 -5.39
N ASP A 95 11.62 -15.62 -4.54
CA ASP A 95 11.36 -17.02 -4.87
C ASP A 95 9.94 -17.39 -4.43
N PRO A 96 8.99 -17.54 -5.39
CA PRO A 96 7.60 -17.85 -5.04
C PRO A 96 7.42 -19.24 -4.44
N LEU A 97 8.27 -20.22 -4.80
CA LEU A 97 8.16 -21.56 -4.25
C LEU A 97 8.64 -21.57 -2.80
N GLN A 98 9.80 -20.96 -2.55
CA GLN A 98 10.30 -20.79 -1.19
C GLN A 98 9.31 -19.99 -0.34
N PHE A 99 8.70 -18.93 -0.86
CA PHE A 99 7.68 -18.15 -0.16
C PHE A 99 6.49 -19.03 0.26
N LEU A 100 5.93 -19.83 -0.65
CA LEU A 100 4.81 -20.74 -0.35
C LEU A 100 5.17 -21.78 0.72
N HIS A 101 6.41 -22.28 0.71
CA HIS A 101 6.89 -23.20 1.74
C HIS A 101 7.10 -22.51 3.09
N THR A 102 7.72 -21.34 3.11
CA THR A 102 8.01 -20.57 4.33
C THR A 102 6.74 -20.11 5.03
N TYR A 103 5.76 -19.62 4.28
CA TYR A 103 4.49 -19.07 4.81
C TYR A 103 3.34 -20.08 4.73
N ARG A 104 3.64 -21.37 4.73
CA ARG A 104 2.62 -22.43 4.86
C ARG A 104 1.74 -22.18 6.10
N ASP A 105 0.46 -22.53 6.00
CA ASP A 105 -0.54 -22.37 7.06
C ASP A 105 -0.75 -20.90 7.54
N THR A 106 -0.39 -19.92 6.71
CA THR A 106 -0.50 -18.47 7.00
C THR A 106 -1.64 -17.82 6.22
N ASN A 107 -2.32 -16.86 6.84
CA ASN A 107 -3.27 -15.96 6.19
C ASN A 107 -2.70 -14.54 6.07
N ILE A 108 -2.59 -14.01 4.85
CA ILE A 108 -2.03 -12.69 4.55
C ILE A 108 -3.15 -11.77 4.04
N GLY A 109 -3.34 -10.63 4.70
CA GLY A 109 -4.37 -9.65 4.33
C GLY A 109 -3.79 -8.32 3.86
N PHE A 110 -4.28 -7.84 2.73
CA PHE A 110 -4.02 -6.50 2.21
C PHE A 110 -5.24 -5.63 2.48
N ILE A 111 -5.10 -4.58 3.28
CA ILE A 111 -6.20 -3.70 3.67
C ILE A 111 -5.90 -2.30 3.14
N GLY A 112 -6.78 -1.74 2.31
CA GLY A 112 -6.57 -0.38 1.82
C GLY A 112 -7.20 -0.09 0.46
N ASP A 113 -6.64 0.92 -0.19
CA ASP A 113 -7.13 1.43 -1.47
C ASP A 113 -6.76 0.51 -2.64
N SER A 114 -6.96 1.00 -3.87
CA SER A 114 -6.69 0.22 -5.08
C SER A 114 -5.21 -0.11 -5.31
N LEU A 115 -4.28 0.55 -4.63
CA LEU A 115 -2.85 0.27 -4.76
C LEU A 115 -2.44 -0.94 -3.93
N ASN A 116 -3.09 -1.20 -2.79
CA ASN A 116 -2.94 -2.50 -2.13
C ASN A 116 -3.57 -3.63 -2.93
N ARG A 117 -4.65 -3.36 -3.69
CA ARG A 117 -5.13 -4.33 -4.69
C ARG A 117 -4.07 -4.59 -5.76
N ASN A 118 -3.37 -3.56 -6.22
CA ASN A 118 -2.32 -3.67 -7.23
C ASN A 118 -1.19 -4.60 -6.74
N MET A 119 -0.72 -4.40 -5.51
CA MET A 119 0.29 -5.23 -4.85
C MET A 119 -0.18 -6.67 -4.60
N PHE A 120 -1.41 -6.84 -4.09
CA PHE A 120 -2.05 -8.14 -3.90
C PHE A 120 -2.13 -8.96 -5.19
N VAL A 121 -2.52 -8.33 -6.31
CA VAL A 121 -2.62 -9.02 -7.61
C VAL A 121 -1.23 -9.43 -8.12
N SER A 122 -0.22 -8.59 -7.96
CA SER A 122 1.17 -8.92 -8.29
C SER A 122 1.66 -10.16 -7.52
N LEU A 123 1.45 -10.20 -6.19
CA LEU A 123 1.80 -11.36 -5.37
C LEU A 123 1.02 -12.60 -5.81
N PHE A 124 -0.31 -12.48 -5.97
CA PHE A 124 -1.15 -13.58 -6.43
C PHE A 124 -0.65 -14.19 -7.74
N CYS A 125 -0.40 -13.36 -8.77
CA CYS A 125 0.05 -13.84 -10.07
C CYS A 125 1.42 -14.52 -9.98
N THR A 126 2.33 -13.97 -9.18
CA THR A 126 3.66 -14.54 -8.93
C THR A 126 3.58 -15.93 -8.29
N LEU A 127 2.74 -16.10 -7.27
CA LEU A 127 2.53 -17.40 -6.60
C LEU A 127 1.76 -18.39 -7.49
N LYS A 128 0.76 -17.91 -8.24
CA LYS A 128 -0.08 -18.73 -9.13
C LYS A 128 0.73 -19.38 -10.25
N ARG A 129 1.85 -18.80 -10.66
CA ARG A 129 2.76 -19.39 -11.64
C ARG A 129 3.32 -20.74 -11.19
N VAL A 130 3.69 -20.88 -9.92
CA VAL A 130 4.35 -22.09 -9.39
C VAL A 130 3.39 -23.02 -8.65
N SER A 131 2.14 -22.60 -8.43
CA SER A 131 1.14 -23.42 -7.75
C SER A 131 -0.23 -23.25 -8.40
N ASN A 132 -0.74 -24.34 -8.99
CA ASN A 132 -1.99 -24.31 -9.74
C ASN A 132 -3.24 -24.61 -8.93
N ASP A 133 -3.10 -25.34 -7.82
CA ASP A 133 -4.21 -25.75 -6.96
C ASP A 133 -4.63 -24.60 -6.03
N VAL A 134 -5.54 -23.76 -6.55
CA VAL A 134 -5.94 -22.50 -5.92
C VAL A 134 -7.45 -22.40 -5.87
N LYS A 135 -7.98 -22.21 -4.65
CA LYS A 135 -9.41 -21.99 -4.41
C LYS A 135 -9.68 -20.51 -4.21
N LYS A 136 -10.63 -19.95 -4.95
CA LYS A 136 -11.15 -18.60 -4.67
C LYS A 136 -12.01 -18.63 -3.41
N TRP A 137 -11.64 -17.84 -2.41
CA TRP A 137 -12.35 -17.73 -1.14
C TRP A 137 -12.10 -16.36 -0.51
N ARG A 138 -13.16 -15.72 -0.01
CA ARG A 138 -13.14 -14.33 0.48
C ARG A 138 -13.39 -14.31 2.00
N PRO A 139 -12.36 -14.57 2.84
CA PRO A 139 -12.53 -14.58 4.28
C PRO A 139 -12.73 -13.16 4.83
N ALA A 140 -13.31 -13.07 6.03
CA ALA A 140 -13.34 -11.84 6.85
C ALA A 140 -13.79 -10.55 6.13
N GLY A 141 -14.74 -10.65 5.19
CA GLY A 141 -15.27 -9.49 4.44
C GLY A 141 -14.44 -9.06 3.23
N ALA A 142 -13.44 -9.87 2.82
CA ALA A 142 -12.57 -9.53 1.70
C ALA A 142 -13.31 -9.34 0.36
N ASP A 143 -12.86 -8.36 -0.43
CA ASP A 143 -13.30 -8.16 -1.82
C ASP A 143 -12.74 -9.25 -2.74
N ARG A 144 -11.51 -9.70 -2.46
CA ARG A 144 -10.83 -10.79 -3.18
C ARG A 144 -10.07 -11.66 -2.21
N GLY A 145 -9.95 -12.94 -2.53
CA GLY A 145 -9.08 -13.83 -1.77
C GLY A 145 -8.93 -15.19 -2.44
N PHE A 146 -7.79 -15.81 -2.17
CA PHE A 146 -7.37 -17.08 -2.76
C PHE A 146 -6.59 -17.89 -1.74
N THR A 147 -6.87 -19.19 -1.69
CA THR A 147 -6.14 -20.16 -0.87
C THR A 147 -5.37 -21.10 -1.79
N PHE A 148 -4.05 -21.15 -1.62
CA PHE A 148 -3.16 -22.11 -2.27
C PHE A 148 -3.21 -23.42 -1.47
N LEU A 149 -4.01 -24.37 -1.94
CA LEU A 149 -4.48 -25.51 -1.12
C LEU A 149 -3.33 -26.40 -0.63
N HIS A 150 -2.34 -26.68 -1.48
CA HIS A 150 -1.15 -27.46 -1.10
C HIS A 150 -0.33 -26.86 0.04
N TYR A 151 -0.43 -25.55 0.25
CA TYR A 151 0.33 -24.80 1.25
C TYR A 151 -0.56 -24.29 2.37
N ASN A 152 -1.88 -24.45 2.25
CA ASN A 152 -2.86 -23.86 3.15
C ASN A 152 -2.59 -22.36 3.41
N LEU A 153 -2.07 -21.67 2.40
CA LEU A 153 -1.74 -20.24 2.46
C LEU A 153 -2.90 -19.46 1.82
N THR A 154 -3.50 -18.53 2.56
CA THR A 154 -4.53 -17.65 2.03
C THR A 154 -4.00 -16.24 1.86
N ILE A 155 -4.24 -15.62 0.72
CA ILE A 155 -4.07 -14.18 0.54
C ILE A 155 -5.43 -13.54 0.30
N ALA A 156 -5.71 -12.40 0.94
CA ALA A 156 -6.96 -11.67 0.78
C ALA A 156 -6.77 -10.16 0.66
N TYR A 157 -7.62 -9.50 -0.11
CA TYR A 157 -7.68 -8.06 -0.23
C TYR A 157 -9.00 -7.53 0.32
N HIS A 158 -8.92 -6.60 1.27
CA HIS A 158 -10.02 -5.90 1.88
C HIS A 158 -10.02 -4.44 1.41
N ARG A 159 -11.02 -4.08 0.62
CA ARG A 159 -11.13 -2.75 0.05
C ARG A 159 -11.62 -1.75 1.08
N THR A 160 -10.81 -0.72 1.34
CA THR A 160 -11.21 0.45 2.14
C THR A 160 -10.29 1.63 1.83
N ASN A 161 -10.82 2.74 1.34
CA ASN A 161 -9.97 3.84 0.88
C ASN A 161 -9.46 4.71 2.03
N LEU A 162 -10.28 4.91 3.07
CA LEU A 162 -9.98 5.79 4.22
C LEU A 162 -9.72 5.00 5.51
N LEU A 163 -9.76 3.66 5.49
CA LEU A 163 -9.68 2.75 6.66
C LEU A 163 -10.85 2.90 7.65
N ALA A 164 -11.26 4.12 7.99
CA ALA A 164 -12.43 4.39 8.81
C ALA A 164 -13.74 4.24 8.04
N ARG A 165 -14.82 4.00 8.78
CA ARG A 165 -16.18 3.98 8.24
C ARG A 165 -16.53 5.33 7.65
N TYR A 166 -17.03 5.31 6.41
CA TYR A 166 -17.43 6.54 5.74
C TYR A 166 -18.68 6.41 4.88
N GLY A 167 -19.40 7.50 4.73
CA GLY A 167 -20.61 7.53 3.92
C GLY A 167 -21.11 8.94 3.67
N ARG A 168 -22.11 9.09 2.79
CA ARG A 168 -22.77 10.38 2.57
C ARG A 168 -23.44 10.85 3.86
N TRP A 169 -23.31 12.14 4.12
CA TRP A 169 -24.01 12.86 5.17
C TRP A 169 -24.85 13.97 4.55
N SER A 170 -26.04 14.16 5.07
CA SER A 170 -26.96 15.24 4.68
C SER A 170 -27.56 15.84 5.94
N ALA A 171 -27.74 17.15 5.93
CA ALA A 171 -28.39 17.88 6.99
C ALA A 171 -29.77 17.30 7.30
N ASN A 172 -30.12 17.26 8.59
CA ASN A 172 -31.46 16.88 9.02
C ASN A 172 -32.33 18.13 9.20
N GLY A 173 -33.66 17.99 9.09
CA GLY A 173 -34.62 19.10 9.27
C GLY A 173 -34.78 19.59 10.72
N ASN A 174 -34.34 18.80 11.71
CA ASN A 174 -34.31 19.13 13.13
C ASN A 174 -33.06 19.96 13.52
N GLY A 175 -32.14 20.20 12.58
CA GLY A 175 -30.87 20.87 12.81
C GLY A 175 -29.83 20.03 13.56
N GLY A 176 -28.69 20.66 13.83
CA GLY A 176 -27.54 20.06 14.48
C GLY A 176 -26.33 20.99 14.46
N LYS A 177 -25.21 20.55 15.06
CA LYS A 177 -24.00 21.38 15.15
C LYS A 177 -23.40 21.72 13.78
N LEU A 178 -23.52 20.83 12.80
CA LEU A 178 -22.99 21.05 11.45
C LEU A 178 -23.93 21.94 10.63
N GLU A 179 -25.24 21.75 10.77
CA GLU A 179 -26.26 22.58 10.14
C GLU A 179 -26.18 24.03 10.64
N ALA A 180 -25.92 24.24 11.94
CA ALA A 180 -25.70 25.57 12.51
C ALA A 180 -24.44 26.27 11.95
N LEU A 181 -23.49 25.50 11.42
CA LEU A 181 -22.31 26.01 10.71
C LEU A 181 -22.53 26.15 9.19
N GLY A 182 -23.74 25.86 8.70
CA GLY A 182 -24.13 26.01 7.30
C GLY A 182 -23.87 24.80 6.40
N TYR A 183 -23.41 23.67 6.93
CA TYR A 183 -23.24 22.45 6.14
C TYR A 183 -24.60 21.84 5.78
N LYS A 184 -24.79 21.55 4.49
CA LYS A 184 -26.01 20.93 3.96
C LYS A 184 -25.80 19.47 3.57
N GLU A 185 -24.62 19.15 3.09
CA GLU A 185 -24.21 17.80 2.68
C GLU A 185 -22.70 17.63 2.84
N GLY A 186 -22.23 16.40 2.78
CA GLY A 186 -20.81 16.05 2.87
C GLY A 186 -20.61 14.55 3.00
N TYR A 187 -19.43 14.16 3.48
CA TYR A 187 -19.09 12.78 3.77
C TYR A 187 -18.74 12.61 5.24
N ARG A 188 -19.57 11.88 5.97
CA ARG A 188 -19.30 11.52 7.36
C ARG A 188 -18.17 10.49 7.41
N ILE A 189 -17.14 10.78 8.20
CA ILE A 189 -16.05 9.87 8.54
C ILE A 189 -16.07 9.62 10.05
N ASP A 190 -16.36 8.39 10.48
CA ASP A 190 -16.30 8.01 11.90
C ASP A 190 -14.86 7.59 12.25
N VAL A 191 -14.07 8.52 12.79
CA VAL A 191 -12.61 8.34 12.92
C VAL A 191 -12.20 7.19 13.84
N ASP A 192 -13.08 6.82 14.76
CA ASP A 192 -12.90 5.79 15.78
C ASP A 192 -13.56 4.45 15.43
N VAL A 193 -14.12 4.31 14.21
CA VAL A 193 -14.78 3.07 13.78
C VAL A 193 -14.18 2.55 12.48
N PRO A 194 -13.54 1.36 12.49
CA PRO A 194 -13.09 0.67 11.28
C PRO A 194 -14.22 0.48 10.28
N GLU A 195 -13.91 0.56 8.99
CA GLU A 195 -14.87 0.19 7.95
C GLU A 195 -15.23 -1.31 8.00
N SER A 196 -16.50 -1.61 7.81
CA SER A 196 -17.10 -2.95 7.91
C SER A 196 -16.47 -3.98 6.97
N THR A 197 -15.90 -3.54 5.85
CA THR A 197 -15.25 -4.39 4.84
C THR A 197 -13.96 -5.05 5.33
N TRP A 198 -13.37 -4.57 6.42
CA TRP A 198 -12.11 -5.09 6.95
C TRP A 198 -12.05 -5.20 8.48
N GLU A 199 -13.07 -4.76 9.23
CA GLU A 199 -13.07 -4.82 10.70
C GLU A 199 -12.74 -6.22 11.27
N LYS A 200 -13.04 -7.31 10.52
CA LYS A 200 -12.77 -8.70 10.94
C LYS A 200 -11.41 -9.22 10.49
N ALA A 201 -10.70 -8.48 9.61
CA ALA A 201 -9.43 -8.89 9.05
C ALA A 201 -8.32 -9.04 10.13
N PRO A 202 -8.20 -8.13 11.13
CA PRO A 202 -7.20 -8.26 12.20
C PRO A 202 -7.26 -9.56 13.00
N SER A 203 -8.45 -10.11 13.24
CA SER A 203 -8.58 -11.38 13.96
C SER A 203 -8.29 -12.61 13.11
N PHE A 204 -8.34 -12.48 11.78
CA PHE A 204 -8.21 -13.61 10.86
C PHE A 204 -6.78 -13.79 10.35
N HIS A 205 -6.08 -12.70 10.03
CA HIS A 205 -4.78 -12.75 9.34
C HIS A 205 -3.58 -12.81 10.29
N ASP A 206 -2.54 -13.54 9.85
CA ASP A 206 -1.22 -13.66 10.47
C ASP A 206 -0.30 -12.51 10.05
N ILE A 207 -0.47 -12.02 8.82
CA ILE A 207 0.27 -10.91 8.24
C ILE A 207 -0.73 -9.91 7.68
N LEU A 208 -0.61 -8.64 8.06
CA LEU A 208 -1.42 -7.57 7.49
C LEU A 208 -0.57 -6.46 6.88
N ILE A 209 -0.96 -6.04 5.68
CA ILE A 209 -0.36 -4.93 4.96
C ILE A 209 -1.43 -3.85 4.76
N PHE A 210 -1.26 -2.72 5.44
CA PHE A 210 -2.17 -1.57 5.39
C PHE A 210 -1.69 -0.51 4.41
N ASN A 211 -2.62 0.22 3.79
CA ASN A 211 -2.32 1.49 3.16
C ASN A 211 -3.55 2.41 3.15
N THR A 212 -3.32 3.71 3.12
CA THR A 212 -4.31 4.75 2.78
C THR A 212 -3.57 6.02 2.38
N GLY A 213 -4.19 6.89 1.58
CA GLY A 213 -3.57 8.16 1.19
C GLY A 213 -4.30 8.89 0.08
N HIS A 214 -4.50 8.22 -1.07
CA HIS A 214 -4.98 8.86 -2.31
C HIS A 214 -6.32 9.59 -2.17
N TRP A 215 -7.20 9.15 -1.27
CA TRP A 215 -8.52 9.75 -1.08
C TRP A 215 -8.53 10.92 -0.07
N TRP A 216 -7.45 11.12 0.69
CA TRP A 216 -7.32 12.20 1.69
C TRP A 216 -7.02 13.56 1.04
N TRP A 217 -6.32 13.55 -0.10
CA TRP A 217 -5.99 14.72 -0.93
C TRP A 217 -6.68 14.67 -2.30
N ALA A 218 -7.97 14.31 -2.33
CA ALA A 218 -8.75 14.20 -3.57
C ALA A 218 -9.94 15.18 -3.61
N PRO A 219 -9.74 16.48 -3.91
CA PRO A 219 -10.83 17.46 -4.02
C PRO A 219 -11.89 17.09 -5.06
N SER A 220 -11.49 16.41 -6.14
CA SER A 220 -12.41 15.88 -7.15
C SER A 220 -13.29 14.74 -6.64
N LYS A 221 -12.94 14.13 -5.51
CA LYS A 221 -13.76 13.14 -4.81
C LYS A 221 -14.54 13.74 -3.64
N PHE A 222 -13.91 14.63 -2.89
CA PHE A 222 -14.45 15.30 -1.71
C PHE A 222 -14.26 16.81 -1.87
N ASP A 223 -15.23 17.46 -2.52
CA ASP A 223 -15.17 18.90 -2.74
C ASP A 223 -15.17 19.63 -1.40
N PRO A 224 -14.14 20.43 -1.08
CA PRO A 224 -13.97 21.03 0.25
C PRO A 224 -15.06 22.04 0.63
N VAL A 225 -15.88 22.47 -0.34
CA VAL A 225 -16.97 23.43 -0.12
C VAL A 225 -18.33 22.76 -0.28
N LYS A 226 -18.54 22.05 -1.39
CA LYS A 226 -19.85 21.47 -1.74
C LYS A 226 -20.14 20.18 -1.00
N SER A 227 -19.14 19.32 -0.82
CA SER A 227 -19.32 18.00 -0.20
C SER A 227 -18.09 17.59 0.62
N PRO A 228 -17.75 18.36 1.66
CA PRO A 228 -16.51 18.19 2.41
C PRO A 228 -16.51 16.90 3.24
N LEU A 229 -15.30 16.51 3.68
CA LEU A 229 -15.14 15.52 4.74
C LEU A 229 -15.61 16.11 6.07
N LEU A 230 -16.50 15.39 6.76
CA LEU A 230 -17.09 15.77 8.04
C LEU A 230 -16.76 14.68 9.06
N PHE A 231 -15.92 15.02 10.03
CA PHE A 231 -15.38 14.04 10.97
C PHE A 231 -16.28 13.87 12.18
N PHE A 232 -16.45 12.62 12.61
CA PHE A 232 -17.21 12.22 13.77
C PHE A 232 -16.33 11.35 14.67
N GLU A 233 -16.46 11.53 15.98
CA GLU A 233 -15.78 10.72 17.00
C GLU A 233 -16.82 10.35 18.06
N LYS A 234 -16.94 9.06 18.40
CA LYS A 234 -17.97 8.53 19.30
C LYS A 234 -19.39 8.92 18.89
N GLY A 235 -19.63 8.97 17.59
CA GLY A 235 -20.92 9.31 17.00
C GLY A 235 -21.29 10.79 17.02
N LEU A 236 -20.43 11.67 17.54
CA LEU A 236 -20.65 13.12 17.57
C LEU A 236 -19.76 13.83 16.55
N PRO A 237 -20.25 14.91 15.89
CA PRO A 237 -19.40 15.68 14.98
C PRO A 237 -18.27 16.35 15.75
N VAL A 238 -17.06 16.32 15.17
CA VAL A 238 -15.88 17.03 15.68
C VAL A 238 -16.04 18.52 15.34
N ILE A 239 -16.11 19.36 16.38
CA ILE A 239 -16.32 20.81 16.27
C ILE A 239 -15.20 21.54 17.03
N PRO A 240 -14.54 22.55 16.43
CA PRO A 240 -14.73 23.03 15.06
C PRO A 240 -14.38 21.96 14.01
N PRO A 241 -14.98 22.00 12.81
CA PRO A 241 -14.62 21.09 11.72
C PRO A 241 -13.12 21.14 11.46
N ILE A 242 -12.53 19.97 11.24
CA ILE A 242 -11.10 19.81 11.02
C ILE A 242 -10.81 19.50 9.56
N THR A 243 -9.59 19.80 9.13
CA THR A 243 -9.09 19.54 7.79
C THR A 243 -8.77 18.04 7.58
N PRO A 244 -8.67 17.58 6.31
CA PRO A 244 -8.38 16.18 6.00
C PRO A 244 -7.10 15.61 6.62
N ASP A 245 -6.06 16.42 6.79
CA ASP A 245 -4.79 16.04 7.43
C ASP A 245 -4.98 15.68 8.92
N LEU A 246 -5.67 16.52 9.69
CA LEU A 246 -6.02 16.23 11.08
C LEU A 246 -6.99 15.06 11.20
N GLY A 247 -7.88 14.90 10.22
CA GLY A 247 -8.76 13.74 10.09
C GLY A 247 -7.99 12.44 9.86
N LEU A 248 -6.98 12.47 8.98
CA LEU A 248 -6.08 11.35 8.72
C LEU A 248 -5.32 10.97 10.01
N ASP A 249 -4.76 11.94 10.73
CA ASP A 249 -4.09 11.69 12.00
C ASP A 249 -5.00 11.00 13.01
N LYS A 250 -6.26 11.45 13.15
CA LYS A 250 -7.24 10.79 14.03
C LYS A 250 -7.54 9.36 13.60
N VAL A 251 -7.77 9.13 12.30
CA VAL A 251 -8.05 7.79 11.78
C VAL A 251 -6.86 6.85 11.99
N LEU A 252 -5.64 7.28 11.63
CA LEU A 252 -4.44 6.47 11.81
C LEU A 252 -4.25 6.08 13.28
N ASN A 253 -4.40 7.02 14.21
CA ASN A 253 -4.28 6.76 15.64
C ASN A 253 -5.28 5.69 16.13
N HIS A 254 -6.55 5.76 15.72
CA HIS A 254 -7.55 4.77 16.12
C HIS A 254 -7.37 3.42 15.42
N VAL A 255 -7.04 3.42 14.13
CA VAL A 255 -6.83 2.21 13.33
C VAL A 255 -5.62 1.43 13.82
N ILE A 256 -4.48 2.10 14.06
CA ILE A 256 -3.26 1.45 14.56
C ILE A 256 -3.56 0.78 15.90
N ARG A 257 -4.15 1.51 16.86
CA ARG A 257 -4.52 0.94 18.17
C ARG A 257 -5.50 -0.24 18.04
N PHE A 258 -6.48 -0.14 17.15
CA PHE A 258 -7.43 -1.22 16.89
C PHE A 258 -6.72 -2.48 16.39
N VAL A 259 -5.81 -2.34 15.42
CA VAL A 259 -5.03 -3.44 14.86
C VAL A 259 -4.10 -4.06 15.90
N GLU A 260 -3.35 -3.23 16.63
CA GLU A 260 -2.42 -3.68 17.67
C GLU A 260 -3.12 -4.48 18.77
N LYS A 261 -4.33 -4.07 19.15
CA LYS A 261 -5.15 -4.74 20.17
C LYS A 261 -5.81 -6.03 19.67
N THR A 262 -6.16 -6.09 18.39
CA THR A 262 -7.03 -7.16 17.85
C THR A 262 -6.23 -8.31 17.22
N MET A 263 -5.07 -8.02 16.65
CA MET A 263 -4.20 -9.05 16.08
C MET A 263 -3.48 -9.86 17.17
N ARG A 264 -3.03 -11.07 16.80
CA ARG A 264 -2.16 -11.87 17.67
C ARG A 264 -0.84 -11.12 17.97
N PRO A 265 -0.22 -11.34 19.16
CA PRO A 265 1.02 -10.67 19.53
C PRO A 265 2.20 -10.90 18.57
N ASP A 266 2.27 -12.07 17.95
CA ASP A 266 3.31 -12.50 17.00
C ASP A 266 2.97 -12.20 15.54
N ALA A 267 1.81 -11.63 15.26
CA ALA A 267 1.38 -11.32 13.92
C ALA A 267 2.22 -10.17 13.32
N ILE A 268 2.54 -10.28 12.03
CA ILE A 268 3.32 -9.27 11.30
C ILE A 268 2.38 -8.17 10.84
N LYS A 269 2.70 -6.93 11.20
CA LYS A 269 1.92 -5.73 10.87
C LYS A 269 2.79 -4.81 10.04
N LEU A 270 2.41 -4.58 8.80
CA LEU A 270 3.09 -3.68 7.87
C LEU A 270 2.14 -2.54 7.51
N PHE A 271 2.63 -1.31 7.59
CA PHE A 271 1.98 -0.15 6.98
C PHE A 271 2.82 0.28 5.79
N ARG A 272 2.27 0.10 4.59
CA ARG A 272 2.92 0.50 3.34
C ARG A 272 2.83 2.01 3.18
N THR A 273 3.95 2.66 2.90
CA THR A 273 3.96 4.10 2.59
C THR A 273 3.19 4.41 1.31
N GLN A 274 2.94 5.69 1.10
CA GLN A 274 2.11 6.17 0.01
C GLN A 274 2.74 5.84 -1.35
N SER A 275 1.96 5.22 -2.22
CA SER A 275 2.37 5.02 -3.62
C SER A 275 2.28 6.37 -4.32
N PRO A 276 3.34 6.83 -5.00
CA PRO A 276 3.30 8.08 -5.74
C PRO A 276 2.40 7.97 -6.97
N ARG A 277 1.82 9.10 -7.33
CA ARG A 277 1.29 9.39 -8.66
C ARG A 277 2.28 10.31 -9.40
N HIS A 278 2.27 10.27 -10.73
CA HIS A 278 3.22 11.04 -11.56
C HIS A 278 2.48 11.90 -12.59
N PHE A 279 1.55 12.74 -12.13
CA PHE A 279 0.85 13.64 -13.03
C PHE A 279 1.74 14.83 -13.43
N GLU A 280 1.68 15.19 -14.71
CA GLU A 280 2.29 16.37 -15.32
C GLU A 280 1.21 17.19 -16.04
N GLY A 281 1.28 18.52 -15.94
CA GLY A 281 0.37 19.42 -16.66
C GLY A 281 -1.04 19.60 -16.06
N GLY A 282 -1.30 19.02 -14.89
CA GLY A 282 -2.60 19.09 -14.19
C GLY A 282 -2.86 17.80 -13.40
N ASP A 283 -3.96 17.74 -12.64
CA ASP A 283 -4.42 16.48 -12.04
C ASP A 283 -5.28 15.67 -13.04
N TRP A 284 -5.71 14.47 -12.66
CA TRP A 284 -6.44 13.52 -13.51
C TRP A 284 -7.72 14.08 -14.15
N ASP A 285 -8.38 15.05 -13.51
CA ASP A 285 -9.60 15.72 -13.98
C ASP A 285 -9.33 17.11 -14.58
N GLN A 286 -8.06 17.50 -14.70
CA GLN A 286 -7.61 18.82 -15.17
C GLN A 286 -6.70 18.73 -16.41
N GLY A 287 -6.64 17.57 -17.07
CA GLY A 287 -5.80 17.36 -18.24
C GLY A 287 -4.38 16.87 -17.92
N GLY A 288 -4.14 16.41 -16.69
CA GLY A 288 -2.88 15.79 -16.30
C GLY A 288 -2.56 14.51 -17.09
N SER A 289 -1.27 14.26 -17.32
CA SER A 289 -0.76 13.10 -18.07
C SER A 289 0.49 12.49 -17.45
N CYS A 290 0.87 11.30 -17.89
CA CYS A 290 2.10 10.61 -17.47
C CYS A 290 2.63 9.71 -18.59
N GLN A 291 3.20 10.31 -19.63
CA GLN A 291 3.63 9.58 -20.83
C GLN A 291 5.13 9.21 -20.81
N ARG A 292 5.79 9.33 -19.66
CA ARG A 292 7.23 9.01 -19.54
C ARG A 292 7.47 7.53 -19.85
N LEU A 293 8.61 7.25 -20.47
CA LEU A 293 9.03 5.90 -20.88
C LEU A 293 10.29 5.43 -20.16
N GLN A 294 10.93 6.32 -19.38
CA GLN A 294 12.14 6.06 -18.61
C GLN A 294 11.97 6.58 -17.18
N PRO A 295 12.65 5.96 -16.19
CA PRO A 295 12.64 6.45 -14.83
C PRO A 295 13.08 7.92 -14.74
N LEU A 296 12.59 8.62 -13.73
CA LEU A 296 13.00 9.99 -13.42
C LEU A 296 14.46 10.02 -12.98
N LEU A 297 15.15 11.11 -13.30
CA LEU A 297 16.42 11.45 -12.68
C LEU A 297 16.19 11.97 -11.24
N PRO A 298 17.18 11.86 -10.32
CA PRO A 298 17.02 12.32 -8.94
C PRO A 298 16.53 13.77 -8.81
N GLU A 299 17.00 14.68 -9.65
CA GLU A 299 16.56 16.08 -9.66
C GLU A 299 15.09 16.23 -10.07
N GLN A 300 14.62 15.41 -11.02
CA GLN A 300 13.23 15.40 -11.45
C GLN A 300 12.31 14.85 -10.36
N VAL A 301 12.78 13.84 -9.62
CA VAL A 301 12.06 13.35 -8.43
C VAL A 301 11.86 14.46 -7.41
N GLU A 302 12.91 15.24 -7.11
CA GLU A 302 12.76 16.36 -6.18
C GLU A 302 11.84 17.46 -6.73
N ASN A 303 11.83 17.72 -8.03
CA ASN A 303 10.88 18.67 -8.63
C ASN A 303 9.42 18.20 -8.51
N PHE A 304 9.17 16.89 -8.59
CA PHE A 304 7.81 16.34 -8.52
C PHE A 304 7.27 16.25 -7.09
N PHE A 305 8.12 15.87 -6.13
CA PHE A 305 7.65 15.41 -4.83
C PHE A 305 8.14 16.28 -3.65
N SER A 306 9.06 17.23 -3.85
CA SER A 306 9.59 18.05 -2.77
C SER A 306 8.49 18.89 -2.10
N LEU A 307 8.41 18.75 -0.78
CA LEU A 307 7.57 19.61 0.07
C LEU A 307 8.04 21.07 0.04
N LYS A 308 9.35 21.29 -0.04
CA LYS A 308 9.95 22.64 -0.02
C LYS A 308 9.61 23.44 -1.28
N ASN A 309 9.47 22.75 -2.40
CA ASN A 309 9.25 23.37 -3.70
C ASN A 309 7.78 23.29 -4.14
N ASN A 310 6.89 22.78 -3.28
CA ASN A 310 5.49 22.50 -3.60
C ASN A 310 5.33 21.74 -4.93
N GLY A 311 6.05 20.62 -5.05
CA GLY A 311 6.06 19.80 -6.27
C GLY A 311 4.65 19.34 -6.69
N THR A 312 4.47 19.04 -7.97
CA THR A 312 3.15 18.72 -8.55
C THR A 312 2.48 17.50 -7.89
N ASN A 313 3.24 16.58 -7.32
CA ASN A 313 2.75 15.34 -6.69
C ASN A 313 3.15 15.27 -5.19
N VAL A 314 3.28 16.45 -4.56
CA VAL A 314 3.76 16.64 -3.17
C VAL A 314 2.94 15.88 -2.13
N GLU A 315 1.66 15.59 -2.41
CA GLU A 315 0.77 14.89 -1.47
C GLU A 315 1.34 13.54 -1.04
N THR A 316 2.12 12.88 -1.90
CA THR A 316 2.76 11.60 -1.59
C THR A 316 3.62 11.70 -0.34
N ARG A 317 4.51 12.70 -0.26
CA ARG A 317 5.40 12.89 0.90
C ARG A 317 4.65 13.48 2.09
N LEU A 318 3.61 14.29 1.88
CA LEU A 318 2.77 14.83 2.95
C LEU A 318 2.03 13.69 3.70
N VAL A 319 1.36 12.80 2.96
CA VAL A 319 0.68 11.63 3.55
C VAL A 319 1.66 10.79 4.38
N ASN A 320 2.88 10.59 3.87
CA ASN A 320 3.88 9.83 4.61
C ASN A 320 4.29 10.49 5.94
N GLN A 321 4.32 11.82 6.04
CA GLN A 321 4.61 12.48 7.32
C GLN A 321 3.58 12.08 8.40
N HIS A 322 2.30 12.00 8.04
CA HIS A 322 1.24 11.53 8.94
C HIS A 322 1.40 10.05 9.28
N ILE A 323 1.71 9.20 8.30
CA ILE A 323 1.96 7.76 8.51
C ILE A 323 3.13 7.54 9.48
N TYR A 324 4.29 8.16 9.21
CA TYR A 324 5.46 8.03 10.07
C TYR A 324 5.18 8.53 11.48
N ASN A 325 4.45 9.64 11.62
CA ASN A 325 4.10 10.18 12.92
C ASN A 325 3.18 9.25 13.71
N ALA A 326 2.16 8.68 13.07
CA ALA A 326 1.19 7.79 13.71
C ALA A 326 1.81 6.44 14.13
N LEU A 327 2.86 6.00 13.44
CA LEU A 327 3.55 4.73 13.73
C LEU A 327 4.64 4.85 14.79
N LYS A 328 5.00 6.06 15.24
CA LYS A 328 5.98 6.27 16.32
C LYS A 328 5.54 5.53 17.59
N GLY A 329 6.39 4.61 18.05
CA GLY A 329 6.12 3.81 19.25
C GLY A 329 5.09 2.70 19.06
N SER A 330 4.59 2.47 17.83
CA SER A 330 3.75 1.32 17.50
C SER A 330 4.60 0.08 17.21
N ASN A 331 3.99 -1.10 17.26
CA ASN A 331 4.59 -2.36 16.77
C ASN A 331 4.27 -2.66 15.30
N VAL A 332 3.76 -1.67 14.56
CA VAL A 332 3.49 -1.77 13.13
C VAL A 332 4.73 -1.30 12.37
N HIS A 333 5.30 -2.18 11.56
CA HIS A 333 6.49 -1.88 10.76
C HIS A 333 6.12 -1.06 9.52
N ILE A 334 6.99 -0.14 9.16
CA ILE A 334 6.86 0.61 7.91
C ILE A 334 7.41 -0.24 6.77
N LEU A 335 6.60 -0.46 5.74
CA LEU A 335 7.05 -0.95 4.44
C LEU A 335 7.24 0.25 3.53
N ASP A 336 8.47 0.78 3.47
CA ASP A 336 8.74 2.03 2.76
C ASP A 336 9.02 1.80 1.27
N ILE A 337 8.00 2.04 0.45
CA ILE A 337 8.02 1.88 -1.01
C ILE A 337 8.04 3.21 -1.76
N THR A 338 7.88 4.33 -1.06
CA THR A 338 7.63 5.62 -1.71
C THR A 338 8.85 6.03 -2.52
N ARG A 339 10.04 6.07 -1.89
CA ARG A 339 11.24 6.59 -2.55
C ARG A 339 11.58 5.80 -3.81
N MET A 340 11.58 4.47 -3.76
CA MET A 340 11.81 3.67 -4.97
C MET A 340 10.76 3.95 -6.05
N SER A 341 9.49 4.13 -5.66
CA SER A 341 8.40 4.31 -6.62
C SER A 341 8.39 5.71 -7.24
N GLU A 342 8.92 6.74 -6.56
CA GLU A 342 9.04 8.11 -7.09
C GLU A 342 9.91 8.20 -8.34
N PHE A 343 10.82 7.26 -8.55
CA PHE A 343 11.62 7.21 -9.76
C PHE A 343 10.83 6.64 -10.95
N ARG A 344 9.74 5.92 -10.73
CA ARG A 344 9.16 5.02 -11.71
C ARG A 344 8.01 5.61 -12.53
N ALA A 345 8.11 6.89 -12.89
CA ALA A 345 7.14 7.55 -13.77
C ALA A 345 6.89 6.78 -15.09
N ASP A 346 7.83 5.94 -15.53
CA ASP A 346 7.74 5.08 -16.71
C ASP A 346 6.76 3.92 -16.61
N ALA A 347 6.39 3.53 -15.38
CA ALA A 347 5.74 2.26 -15.07
C ALA A 347 4.23 2.38 -14.82
N HIS A 348 3.64 3.56 -15.02
CA HIS A 348 2.20 3.75 -14.99
C HIS A 348 1.54 3.27 -16.29
N PRO A 349 0.31 2.73 -16.26
CA PRO A 349 -0.41 2.39 -17.48
C PRO A 349 -0.64 3.55 -18.42
N SER A 350 -0.84 4.76 -17.89
CA SER A 350 -1.02 5.96 -18.71
C SER A 350 -2.22 5.78 -19.67
N THR A 351 -2.09 6.14 -20.94
CA THR A 351 -3.11 5.91 -22.00
C THR A 351 -3.44 4.43 -22.20
N ALA A 352 -2.50 3.52 -21.92
CA ALA A 352 -2.75 2.08 -22.01
C ALA A 352 -3.68 1.56 -20.89
N GLY A 353 -4.09 2.43 -19.95
CA GLY A 353 -5.09 2.11 -18.93
C GLY A 353 -6.50 1.87 -19.47
N GLY A 354 -6.78 2.27 -20.72
CA GLY A 354 -8.08 2.07 -21.38
C GLY A 354 -9.20 2.96 -20.83
N LYS A 355 -8.83 4.07 -20.17
CA LYS A 355 -9.73 5.12 -19.71
C LYS A 355 -9.62 6.34 -20.64
N ILE A 356 -10.55 7.28 -20.49
CA ILE A 356 -10.53 8.57 -21.22
C ILE A 356 -9.32 9.42 -20.81
N HIS A 357 -8.94 9.34 -19.53
CA HIS A 357 -7.79 10.04 -18.95
C HIS A 357 -6.67 9.05 -18.64
N ASP A 358 -5.43 9.54 -18.59
CA ASP A 358 -4.26 8.75 -18.23
C ASP A 358 -4.38 8.16 -16.82
N ASP A 359 -4.06 6.88 -16.66
CA ASP A 359 -3.91 6.29 -15.34
C ASP A 359 -2.47 6.49 -14.84
N CYS A 360 -2.25 7.58 -14.09
CA CYS A 360 -0.97 7.96 -13.49
C CYS A 360 -0.87 7.65 -12.01
N MET A 361 -1.77 6.82 -11.50
CA MET A 361 -1.78 6.39 -10.09
C MET A 361 -1.44 4.91 -9.96
N HIS A 362 -2.09 4.04 -10.74
CA HIS A 362 -1.86 2.60 -10.66
C HIS A 362 -0.60 2.19 -11.43
N TRP A 363 -0.16 0.96 -11.24
CA TRP A 363 1.07 0.44 -11.83
C TRP A 363 0.78 -0.63 -12.88
N CYS A 364 1.59 -0.64 -13.93
CA CYS A 364 1.65 -1.75 -14.85
C CYS A 364 2.00 -3.05 -14.12
N LEU A 365 1.37 -4.15 -14.51
CA LEU A 365 1.69 -5.50 -14.05
C LEU A 365 2.10 -6.38 -15.25
N PRO A 366 3.21 -7.14 -15.14
CA PRO A 366 4.27 -7.05 -14.11
C PRO A 366 4.99 -5.69 -14.08
N GLY A 367 5.58 -5.32 -12.94
CA GLY A 367 6.19 -4.00 -12.74
C GLY A 367 6.52 -3.65 -11.28
N VAL A 368 6.39 -2.37 -10.92
CA VAL A 368 6.90 -1.78 -9.66
C VAL A 368 6.38 -2.49 -8.40
N THR A 369 5.12 -2.92 -8.41
CA THR A 369 4.52 -3.64 -7.28
C THR A 369 5.14 -5.01 -7.02
N ASP A 370 5.84 -5.59 -8.01
CA ASP A 370 6.60 -6.82 -7.83
C ASP A 370 7.78 -6.58 -6.88
N THR A 371 8.44 -5.43 -7.01
CA THR A 371 9.52 -5.00 -6.11
C THR A 371 9.01 -4.64 -4.71
N TRP A 372 7.73 -4.25 -4.56
CA TRP A 372 7.16 -4.06 -3.22
C TRP A 372 6.94 -5.39 -2.48
N ASN A 373 6.80 -6.49 -3.21
CA ASN A 373 6.63 -7.83 -2.66
C ASN A 373 7.96 -8.55 -2.40
N ASP A 374 9.05 -8.11 -3.05
CA ASP A 374 10.43 -8.53 -2.77
C ASP A 374 10.86 -8.04 -1.39
#